data_AF-A0A0U1WP35-F1
#
_entry.id   AF-A0A0U1WP35-F1
#
_cell.length_a   1.000
_cell.length_b   1.000
_cell.length_c   1.000
_cell.angle_alpha   90.00
_cell.angle_beta   90.00
_cell.angle_gamma   90.00
#
_symmetry.space_group_name_H-M   'P 1'
#
loop_
_entity.id
_entity.type
_entity.pdbx_description
1 polymer ?
#
loop_
_entity_poly.entity_id
_entity_poly.type
_entity_poly.pdbx_seq_one_letter_code
_entity_poly.pdbx_strand_id
1 'polypeptide(L)'
;GANYLIRYVSPVPLFLPINVLEDFTKPLSLGFRLFGNILADEIIVAVLLFIYPYFLPIPLMLNGLFGATIQSLVFTTLTCSYIAESLENYYV
;
A
#
# COMPACT_ATOMS: atom_id res chain seq x y z
N GLY A 1 17.89 8.60 -27.02
CA GLY A 1 19.26 8.39 -26.57
C GLY A 1 19.60 9.32 -25.41
N ALA A 2 20.37 10.38 -25.63
CA ALA A 2 20.80 11.30 -24.56
C ALA A 2 19.96 12.59 -24.41
N ASN A 3 19.17 12.96 -25.43
CA ASN A 3 18.38 14.20 -25.43
C ASN A 3 16.99 14.08 -24.76
N TYR A 4 16.55 12.85 -24.42
CA TYR A 4 15.29 12.62 -23.70
C TYR A 4 15.45 12.79 -22.18
N LEU A 5 16.65 12.48 -21.66
CA LEU A 5 16.98 12.66 -20.24
C LEU A 5 17.08 14.15 -19.85
N ILE A 6 17.38 15.03 -20.81
CA ILE A 6 17.57 16.47 -20.58
C ILE A 6 16.23 17.23 -20.60
N ARG A 7 15.17 16.69 -21.24
CA ARG A 7 13.83 17.32 -21.25
C ARG A 7 12.91 16.85 -20.12
N TYR A 8 13.32 15.80 -19.39
CA TYR A 8 12.68 15.35 -18.15
C TYR A 8 13.23 16.08 -16.90
N VAL A 9 14.25 16.93 -17.09
CA VAL A 9 14.77 17.85 -16.07
C VAL A 9 14.18 19.24 -16.33
N SER A 10 13.08 19.49 -15.62
CA SER A 10 12.51 20.81 -15.26
C SER A 10 11.36 21.35 -16.11
N PRO A 11 10.23 21.66 -15.45
CA PRO A 11 10.22 22.87 -14.62
C PRO A 11 10.40 22.64 -13.12
N VAL A 12 10.33 21.40 -12.62
CA VAL A 12 10.71 21.04 -11.23
C VAL A 12 11.29 19.61 -11.17
N PRO A 13 12.60 19.40 -11.36
CA PRO A 13 13.24 18.07 -11.39
C PRO A 13 13.23 17.38 -10.02
N LEU A 14 12.85 18.11 -8.97
CA LEU A 14 12.74 17.62 -7.61
C LEU A 14 11.37 16.99 -7.34
N PHE A 15 10.28 17.51 -7.93
CA PHE A 15 8.91 17.02 -7.70
C PHE A 15 8.59 15.75 -8.47
N LEU A 16 9.28 15.47 -9.57
CA LEU A 16 9.05 14.29 -10.41
C LEU A 16 9.44 12.96 -9.71
N PRO A 17 10.68 12.79 -9.18
CA PRO A 17 10.99 11.61 -8.38
C PRO A 17 10.19 11.59 -7.08
N ILE A 18 9.86 12.76 -6.52
CA ILE A 18 9.01 12.87 -5.33
C ILE A 18 7.57 12.42 -5.60
N ASN A 19 6.97 12.75 -6.75
CA ASN A 19 5.60 12.37 -7.09
C ASN A 19 5.52 10.88 -7.41
N VAL A 20 6.52 10.34 -8.12
CA VAL A 20 6.66 8.88 -8.32
C VAL A 20 6.88 8.17 -6.98
N LEU A 21 7.74 8.69 -6.10
CA LEU A 21 7.89 8.15 -4.76
C LEU A 21 6.59 8.29 -3.96
N GLU A 22 5.87 9.40 -4.06
CA GLU A 22 4.63 9.65 -3.33
C GLU A 22 3.54 8.66 -3.76
N ASP A 23 3.38 8.44 -5.05
CA ASP A 23 2.41 7.51 -5.62
C ASP A 23 2.80 6.04 -5.40
N PHE A 24 4.10 5.74 -5.23
CA PHE A 24 4.56 4.40 -4.81
C PHE A 24 4.53 4.21 -3.28
N THR A 25 4.71 5.29 -2.51
CA THR A 25 4.71 5.28 -1.05
C THR A 25 3.30 5.18 -0.49
N LYS A 26 2.29 5.74 -1.17
CA LYS A 26 0.86 5.56 -0.83
C LYS A 26 0.47 4.07 -0.72
N PRO A 27 0.64 3.22 -1.75
CA PRO A 27 0.33 1.80 -1.68
C PRO A 27 1.27 1.02 -0.76
N LEU A 28 2.55 1.42 -0.64
CA LEU A 28 3.49 0.80 0.31
C LEU A 28 3.07 1.02 1.78
N SER A 29 2.72 2.25 2.15
CA SER A 29 2.21 2.60 3.49
C SER A 29 0.90 1.87 3.79
N LEU A 30 0.05 1.72 2.77
CA LEU A 30 -1.19 0.96 2.83
C LEU A 30 -0.96 -0.55 3.06
N GLY A 31 0.04 -1.13 2.38
CA GLY A 31 0.46 -2.52 2.55
C GLY A 31 1.04 -2.78 3.94
N PHE A 32 1.85 -1.86 4.48
CA PHE A 32 2.30 -1.93 5.87
C PHE A 32 1.13 -1.82 6.87
N ARG A 33 0.07 -1.08 6.53
CA ARG A 33 -1.15 -1.01 7.36
C ARG A 33 -1.92 -2.33 7.35
N LEU A 34 -2.04 -2.98 6.20
CA LEU A 34 -2.61 -4.33 6.08
C LEU A 34 -1.81 -5.37 6.89
N PHE A 35 -0.49 -5.36 6.71
CA PHE A 35 0.44 -6.23 7.42
C PHE A 35 0.36 -6.02 8.94
N GLY A 36 0.34 -4.76 9.37
CA GLY A 36 0.17 -4.40 10.77
C GLY A 36 -1.16 -4.88 11.35
N ASN A 37 -2.25 -4.85 10.58
CA ASN A 37 -3.57 -5.28 11.07
C ASN A 37 -3.65 -6.80 11.27
N ILE A 38 -3.07 -7.60 10.37
CA ILE A 38 -3.02 -9.07 10.50
C ILE A 38 -2.01 -9.48 11.59
N LEU A 39 -0.83 -8.86 11.62
CA LEU A 39 0.21 -9.17 12.59
C LEU A 39 -0.19 -8.74 14.01
N ALA A 40 -0.90 -7.62 14.16
CA ALA A 40 -1.46 -7.21 15.45
C ALA A 40 -2.52 -8.19 15.93
N ASP A 41 -3.44 -8.64 15.07
CA ASP A 41 -4.44 -9.64 15.43
C ASP A 41 -3.78 -10.94 15.89
N GLU A 42 -2.76 -11.42 15.16
CA GLU A 42 -2.05 -12.64 15.51
C GLU A 42 -1.24 -12.53 16.82
N ILE A 43 -0.57 -11.39 17.05
CA ILE A 43 0.12 -11.14 18.33
C ILE A 43 -0.87 -10.98 19.49
N ILE A 44 -1.99 -10.29 19.28
CA ILE A 44 -3.04 -10.10 20.29
C ILE A 44 -3.67 -11.45 20.65
N VAL A 45 -4.00 -12.28 19.66
CA VAL A 45 -4.53 -13.64 19.88
C VAL A 45 -3.51 -14.52 20.60
N ALA A 46 -2.24 -14.48 20.20
CA ALA A 46 -1.17 -15.25 20.86
C ALA A 46 -1.00 -14.85 22.34
N VAL A 47 -1.08 -13.54 22.64
CA VAL A 47 -1.04 -13.02 24.01
C VAL A 47 -2.32 -13.37 24.79
N LEU A 48 -3.50 -13.25 24.16
CA LEU A 48 -4.77 -13.51 24.84
C LEU A 48 -5.01 -14.99 25.13
N LEU A 49 -4.57 -15.89 24.26
CA LEU A 49 -4.63 -17.34 24.50
C LEU A 49 -3.84 -17.75 25.76
N PHE A 50 -2.86 -16.94 26.19
CA PHE A 50 -2.12 -17.16 27.41
C PHE A 50 -2.87 -16.73 28.69
N ILE A 51 -3.93 -15.91 28.60
CA ILE A 51 -4.62 -15.30 29.76
C ILE A 51 -6.14 -15.57 29.84
N TYR A 52 -6.88 -15.59 28.73
CA TYR A 52 -8.34 -15.88 28.72
C TYR A 52 -8.85 -16.31 27.32
N PRO A 53 -9.44 -17.50 27.15
CA PRO A 53 -9.30 -18.20 25.86
C PRO A 53 -10.35 -17.99 24.74
N TYR A 54 -11.44 -17.20 24.83
CA TYR A 54 -12.50 -17.43 23.80
C TYR A 54 -13.36 -16.26 23.24
N PHE A 55 -13.77 -15.25 24.01
CA PHE A 55 -14.84 -14.35 23.53
C PHE A 55 -14.36 -13.09 22.79
N LEU A 56 -13.16 -12.61 23.09
CA LEU A 56 -12.57 -11.42 22.47
C LEU A 56 -11.96 -11.62 21.06
N PRO A 57 -11.33 -12.77 20.72
CA PRO A 57 -10.58 -12.89 19.46
C PRO A 57 -11.47 -13.01 18.21
N ILE A 58 -12.70 -13.51 18.34
CA ILE A 58 -13.60 -13.75 17.20
C ILE A 58 -14.01 -12.44 16.46
N PRO A 59 -14.54 -11.41 17.14
CA PRO A 59 -14.88 -10.15 16.48
C PRO A 59 -13.66 -9.35 16.03
N LEU A 60 -12.50 -9.54 16.66
CA LEU A 60 -11.26 -8.88 16.24
C LEU A 60 -10.78 -9.38 14.87
N MET A 61 -10.76 -10.69 14.66
CA MET A 61 -10.37 -11.31 13.39
C MET A 61 -11.30 -10.89 12.24
N LEU A 62 -12.61 -10.74 12.51
CA LEU A 62 -13.59 -10.30 11.51
C LEU A 62 -13.39 -8.83 11.09
N ASN A 63 -13.16 -7.93 12.06
CA ASN A 63 -12.87 -6.53 11.78
C ASN A 63 -11.52 -6.37 11.05
N GLY A 64 -10.53 -7.20 11.39
CA GLY A 64 -9.24 -7.28 10.71
C GLY A 64 -9.37 -7.64 9.23
N LEU A 65 -10.14 -8.69 8.93
CA LEU A 65 -10.40 -9.19 7.57
C LEU A 65 -11.20 -8.19 6.72
N PHE A 66 -12.18 -7.51 7.31
CA PHE A 66 -12.98 -6.50 6.61
C PHE A 66 -12.12 -5.30 6.18
N GLY A 67 -11.33 -4.75 7.11
CA GLY A 67 -10.38 -3.68 6.80
C GLY A 67 -9.35 -4.13 5.76
N ALA A 68 -8.88 -5.36 5.86
CA ALA A 68 -7.91 -5.94 4.94
C ALA A 68 -8.40 -6.04 3.49
N THR A 69 -9.66 -6.43 3.33
CA THR A 69 -10.31 -6.56 2.02
C THR A 69 -10.40 -5.20 1.32
N ILE A 70 -10.92 -4.17 2.01
CA ILE A 70 -11.00 -2.81 1.46
C ILE A 70 -9.61 -2.27 1.13
N GLN A 71 -8.61 -2.60 1.93
CA GLN A 71 -7.26 -2.13 1.73
C GLN A 71 -6.60 -2.74 0.49
N SER A 72 -6.79 -4.04 0.24
CA SER A 72 -6.33 -4.73 -0.96
C SER A 72 -6.99 -4.22 -2.25
N LEU A 73 -8.28 -3.84 -2.18
CA LEU A 73 -9.02 -3.25 -3.29
C LEU A 73 -8.37 -1.93 -3.72
N VAL A 74 -8.14 -1.02 -2.77
CA VAL A 74 -7.53 0.29 -3.06
C VAL A 74 -6.09 0.13 -3.59
N PHE A 75 -5.31 -0.79 -3.02
CA PHE A 75 -3.95 -1.09 -3.48
C PHE A 75 -3.92 -1.56 -4.94
N THR A 76 -4.82 -2.48 -5.29
CA THR A 76 -4.93 -3.00 -6.66
C THR A 76 -5.33 -1.90 -7.63
N THR A 77 -6.27 -1.04 -7.26
CA THR A 77 -6.70 0.10 -8.08
C THR A 77 -5.57 1.11 -8.32
N LEU A 78 -4.80 1.48 -7.29
CA LEU A 78 -3.64 2.37 -7.46
C LEU A 78 -2.56 1.73 -8.35
N THR A 79 -2.27 0.45 -8.14
CA THR A 79 -1.26 -0.27 -8.94
C THR A 79 -1.68 -0.34 -10.41
N CYS A 80 -2.96 -0.60 -10.68
CA CYS A 80 -3.51 -0.62 -12.04
C CYS A 80 -3.40 0.76 -12.71
N SER A 81 -3.70 1.84 -11.99
CA SER A 81 -3.53 3.22 -12.46
C SER A 81 -2.07 3.54 -12.79
N TYR A 82 -1.13 3.13 -11.94
CA TYR A 82 0.30 3.37 -12.16
C TYR A 82 0.84 2.62 -13.39
N ILE A 83 0.42 1.36 -13.60
CA ILE A 83 0.79 0.59 -14.79
C ILE A 83 0.21 1.26 -16.05
N ALA A 84 -1.03 1.74 -16.00
CA ALA A 84 -1.66 2.46 -17.11
C ALA A 84 -0.90 3.74 -17.46
N GLU A 85 -0.52 4.55 -16.46
CA GLU A 85 0.25 5.78 -16.66
C GLU A 85 1.67 5.51 -17.20
N SER A 86 2.33 4.46 -16.71
CA SER A 86 3.66 4.04 -17.18
C SER A 86 3.64 3.56 -18.64
N LEU A 87 2.54 2.93 -19.08
CA LEU A 87 2.35 2.50 -20.47
C LEU A 87 2.10 3.69 -21.42
N GLU A 88 1.32 4.68 -20.97
CA GLU A 88 1.06 5.89 -21.78
C GLU A 88 2.33 6.73 -22.00
N ASN A 89 3.15 6.88 -20.96
CA ASN A 89 4.45 7.55 -21.06
C ASN A 89 5.46 6.82 -21.97
N TYR A 90 5.27 5.53 -22.25
CA TYR A 90 6.15 4.76 -23.13
C TYR A 90 5.78 4.92 -24.62
N TYR A 91 4.54 5.30 -24.93
CA TYR A 91 4.04 5.44 -26.30
C TYR A 91 4.17 6.86 -26.88
N VAL A 92 4.40 7.88 -26.03
CA VAL A 92 4.57 9.31 -26.39
C VAL A 92 6.04 9.73 -26.31
#